data_AF-A0A1M3EAC2-F1
#
_entry.id   AF-A0A1M3EAC2-F1
#
_cell.length_a   1.000
_cell.length_b   1.000
_cell.length_c   1.000
_cell.angle_alpha   90.00
_cell.angle_beta   90.00
_cell.angle_gamma   90.00
#
_symmetry.space_group_name_H-M   'P 1'
#
loop_
_entity.id
_entity.type
_entity.pdbx_description
1 polymer ?
#
loop_
_entity_poly.entity_id
_entity_poly.type
_entity_poly.pdbx_seq_one_letter_code
_entity_poly.pdbx_strand_id
1 'polypeptide(L)'
;MKHIRYCLLATSLFFSNSSQAQISAFINGKPVKTGATINKNDLKSLEVSFKNPKSPSFIYGRSVLVVDLLNAKNAEEGYWYLRKDGTAAVEDFLKNTPATKKFKVFEPGAMELGGNNLDWIYKFAAGKEESKTLQVKIGLTYREEIGYEQYGQTINLLEPLILNVPIWDDKNLFLPYLDLQVDKSNIACDFALKQSGPLTSSSTIWGYELQDDNKYWYSIYAISSDKHPGMNAKELADDFIHAAAYYASQDYVTKFSNYDLEKYTIDWRTINGLLTERRRIPSLSWKTNREIKKMDLMTLYQPININGIKGYTFKADEESRTDRGDKWKDNGKFVIYIFEHPSNPNLTLVASTSVYNDSKNVEEMDAFLKKIIKSIKQ
;
A
#
# COMPACT_ATOMS: atom_id res chain seq x y z
N MET A 1 38.65 54.95 -26.51
CA MET A 1 37.46 54.57 -25.69
C MET A 1 36.77 53.25 -26.12
N LYS A 2 37.01 52.67 -27.30
CA LYS A 2 36.41 51.36 -27.68
C LYS A 2 37.10 50.15 -27.03
N HIS A 3 38.42 50.18 -26.82
CA HIS A 3 39.17 49.04 -26.26
C HIS A 3 38.95 48.80 -24.75
N ILE A 4 38.57 49.84 -23.99
CA ILE A 4 38.26 49.73 -22.56
C ILE A 4 36.89 49.05 -22.33
N ARG A 5 35.92 49.25 -23.25
CA ARG A 5 34.60 48.61 -23.18
C ARG A 5 34.64 47.10 -23.45
N TYR A 6 35.56 46.64 -24.31
CA TYR A 6 35.75 45.20 -24.54
C TYR A 6 36.49 44.50 -23.39
N CYS A 7 37.40 45.18 -22.69
CA CYS A 7 38.05 44.62 -21.50
C CYS A 7 37.10 44.49 -20.29
N LEU A 8 36.10 45.38 -20.17
CA LEU A 8 35.05 45.31 -19.13
C LEU A 8 33.96 44.27 -19.42
N LEU A 9 33.66 44.00 -20.69
CA LEU A 9 32.74 42.91 -21.08
C LEU A 9 33.40 41.53 -21.01
N ALA A 10 34.71 41.46 -21.27
CA ALA A 10 35.47 40.22 -21.10
C ALA A 10 35.64 39.87 -19.61
N THR A 11 35.90 40.83 -18.74
CA THR A 11 35.97 40.56 -17.29
C THR A 11 34.62 40.17 -16.68
N SER A 12 33.48 40.67 -17.18
CA SER A 12 32.16 40.22 -16.69
C SER A 12 31.74 38.83 -17.19
N LEU A 13 32.30 38.35 -18.30
CA LEU A 13 32.08 36.98 -18.82
C LEU A 13 33.00 35.92 -18.20
N PHE A 14 34.11 36.30 -17.55
CA PHE A 14 35.00 35.37 -16.86
C PHE A 14 34.62 35.09 -15.38
N PHE A 15 33.62 35.79 -14.81
CA PHE A 15 33.11 35.52 -13.46
C PHE A 15 31.87 34.61 -13.40
N SER A 16 31.38 34.10 -14.54
CA SER A 16 30.22 33.18 -14.56
C SER A 16 30.56 31.70 -14.44
N ASN A 17 31.83 31.30 -14.38
CA ASN A 17 32.26 29.98 -13.90
C ASN A 17 32.24 29.90 -12.36
N SER A 18 31.23 30.51 -11.74
CA SER A 18 30.96 30.24 -10.34
C SER A 18 30.68 28.75 -10.24
N SER A 19 31.57 28.08 -9.52
CA SER A 19 31.48 26.69 -9.10
C SER A 19 30.28 26.60 -8.15
N GLN A 20 29.07 26.63 -8.72
CA GLN A 20 27.84 26.75 -7.94
C GLN A 20 27.73 25.55 -7.00
N ALA A 21 27.50 25.84 -5.72
CA ALA A 21 27.23 24.87 -4.70
C ALA A 21 25.90 24.18 -5.04
N GLN A 22 25.93 22.88 -5.37
CA GLN A 22 24.73 22.19 -5.81
C GLN A 22 24.77 20.69 -5.56
N ILE A 23 23.60 20.12 -5.30
CA ILE A 23 23.33 18.69 -5.44
C ILE A 23 22.99 18.42 -6.91
N SER A 24 23.45 17.29 -7.44
CA SER A 24 23.12 16.81 -8.78
C SER A 24 22.58 15.39 -8.68
N ALA A 25 21.54 15.12 -9.46
CA ALA A 25 20.93 13.81 -9.57
C ALA A 25 21.00 13.34 -11.03
N PHE A 26 21.12 12.03 -11.22
CA PHE A 26 21.14 11.40 -12.53
C PHE A 26 20.19 10.21 -12.55
N ILE A 27 19.42 10.08 -13.62
CA ILE A 27 18.57 8.92 -13.88
C ILE A 27 19.07 8.31 -15.18
N ASN A 28 19.38 7.01 -15.16
CA ASN A 28 19.97 6.28 -16.29
C ASN A 28 21.20 7.01 -16.85
N GLY A 29 22.04 7.56 -15.95
CA GLY A 29 23.26 8.32 -16.27
C GLY A 29 23.04 9.74 -16.80
N LYS A 30 21.78 10.19 -17.00
CA LYS A 30 21.46 11.53 -17.51
C LYS A 30 21.13 12.49 -16.36
N PRO A 31 21.65 13.74 -16.35
CA PRO A 31 21.37 14.69 -15.30
C PRO A 31 19.89 15.10 -15.28
N VAL A 32 19.32 15.20 -14.08
CA VAL A 32 17.94 15.67 -13.85
C VAL A 32 17.96 16.91 -12.97
N LYS A 33 16.99 17.80 -13.22
CA LYS A 33 16.84 19.07 -12.48
C LYS A 33 15.81 18.92 -11.37
N THR A 34 15.87 19.80 -10.38
CA THR A 34 14.83 19.90 -9.35
C THR A 34 13.45 20.12 -10.00
N GLY A 35 12.40 19.52 -9.43
CA GLY A 35 11.04 19.49 -9.95
C GLY A 35 10.78 18.48 -11.06
N ALA A 36 11.81 17.79 -11.60
CA ALA A 36 11.62 16.83 -12.67
C ALA A 36 10.73 15.65 -12.25
N THR A 37 9.91 15.19 -13.19
CA THR A 37 9.06 13.99 -13.03
C THR A 37 9.79 12.78 -13.60
N ILE A 38 9.98 11.75 -12.78
CA ILE A 38 10.73 10.55 -13.11
C ILE A 38 9.77 9.35 -13.15
N ASN A 39 9.92 8.49 -14.15
CA ASN A 39 9.17 7.23 -14.18
C ASN A 39 9.63 6.34 -13.01
N LYS A 40 8.67 5.77 -12.26
CA LYS A 40 8.99 4.89 -11.12
C LYS A 40 9.94 3.75 -11.48
N ASN A 41 9.85 3.20 -12.70
CA ASN A 41 10.69 2.10 -13.15
C ASN A 41 12.16 2.51 -13.38
N ASP A 42 12.39 3.80 -13.64
CA ASP A 42 13.71 4.37 -13.83
C ASP A 42 14.34 4.81 -12.51
N LEU A 43 13.57 4.99 -11.44
CA LEU A 43 14.09 5.54 -10.18
C LEU A 43 15.23 4.67 -9.60
N LYS A 44 15.19 3.35 -9.80
CA LYS A 44 16.24 2.43 -9.35
C LYS A 44 17.66 2.78 -9.85
N SER A 45 17.78 3.54 -10.95
CA SER A 45 19.06 3.99 -11.50
C SER A 45 19.51 5.36 -10.97
N LEU A 46 18.85 5.89 -9.95
CA LEU A 46 19.20 7.15 -9.33
C LEU A 46 20.64 7.14 -8.82
N GLU A 47 21.42 8.07 -9.35
CA GLU A 47 22.73 8.43 -8.84
C GLU A 47 22.68 9.86 -8.30
N VAL A 48 23.37 10.10 -7.18
CA VAL A 48 23.51 11.43 -6.58
C VAL A 48 24.96 11.82 -6.48
N SER A 49 25.24 13.10 -6.69
CA SER A 49 26.54 13.71 -6.43
C SER A 49 26.33 15.13 -5.92
N PHE A 50 27.37 15.77 -5.42
CA PHE A 50 27.28 17.14 -4.95
C PHE A 50 28.61 17.87 -5.14
N LYS A 51 28.57 19.20 -5.16
CA LYS A 51 29.76 20.03 -5.36
C LYS A 51 29.71 21.27 -4.45
N ASN A 52 30.87 21.61 -3.87
CA ASN A 52 31.11 22.78 -3.03
C ASN A 52 30.06 23.04 -1.93
N PRO A 53 29.78 22.06 -1.05
CA PRO A 53 28.90 22.29 0.08
C PRO A 53 29.47 23.34 1.04
N LYS A 54 28.57 24.01 1.77
CA LYS A 54 28.97 24.86 2.91
C LYS A 54 29.74 23.99 3.91
N SER A 55 30.81 24.55 4.48
CA SER A 55 31.62 23.88 5.50
C SER A 55 31.60 24.72 6.78
N PRO A 56 30.56 24.58 7.62
CA PRO A 56 30.49 25.33 8.86
C PRO A 56 31.59 24.87 9.83
N SER A 57 32.05 25.77 10.71
CA SER A 57 33.21 25.58 11.58
C SER A 57 32.95 24.75 12.85
N PHE A 58 31.86 23.99 12.90
CA PHE A 58 31.47 23.25 14.10
C PHE A 58 32.34 22.01 14.29
N ILE A 59 32.64 21.71 15.55
CA ILE A 59 33.56 20.64 15.93
C ILE A 59 32.79 19.31 15.96
N TYR A 60 31.77 19.14 16.79
CA TYR A 60 31.11 17.85 16.98
C TYR A 60 29.70 17.79 16.38
N GLY A 61 29.43 16.81 15.53
CA GLY A 61 28.10 16.62 14.99
C GLY A 61 27.97 15.48 13.99
N ARG A 62 26.96 15.59 13.14
CA ARG A 62 26.55 14.59 12.16
C ARG A 62 26.36 15.23 10.80
N SER A 63 27.09 14.75 9.80
CA SER A 63 26.92 15.09 8.39
C SER A 63 26.26 13.95 7.64
N VAL A 64 25.20 14.26 6.88
CA VAL A 64 24.41 13.24 6.17
C VAL A 64 24.07 13.70 4.76
N LEU A 65 24.46 12.89 3.76
CA LEU A 65 23.82 12.89 2.44
C LEU A 65 22.66 11.92 2.50
N VAL A 66 21.44 12.40 2.29
CA VAL A 66 20.22 11.60 2.42
C VAL A 66 19.36 11.74 1.16
N VAL A 67 18.69 10.65 0.81
CA VAL A 67 17.64 10.57 -0.20
C VAL A 67 16.39 10.04 0.48
N ASP A 68 15.42 10.93 0.71
CA ASP A 68 14.13 10.59 1.31
C ASP A 68 13.08 10.36 0.23
N LEU A 69 12.26 9.33 0.38
CA LEU A 69 11.00 9.20 -0.36
C LEU A 69 9.86 9.64 0.54
N LEU A 70 9.17 10.71 0.13
CA LEU A 70 8.09 11.34 0.88
C LEU A 70 6.76 11.19 0.15
N ASN A 71 5.68 11.01 0.90
CA ASN A 71 4.32 11.07 0.35
C ASN A 71 3.78 12.52 0.32
N ALA A 72 2.56 12.72 -0.17
CA ALA A 72 1.94 14.05 -0.28
C ALA A 72 1.71 14.76 1.07
N LYS A 73 1.73 14.01 2.19
CA LYS A 73 1.68 14.57 3.54
C LYS A 73 3.07 14.87 4.12
N ASN A 74 4.13 14.77 3.30
CA ASN A 74 5.53 14.85 3.70
C ASN A 74 5.94 13.80 4.74
N ALA A 75 5.22 12.69 4.85
CA ALA A 75 5.65 11.57 5.67
C ALA A 75 6.67 10.74 4.89
N GLU A 76 7.72 10.30 5.59
CA GLU A 76 8.80 9.49 5.04
C GLU A 76 8.34 8.04 4.87
N GLU A 77 8.43 7.53 3.64
CA GLU A 77 8.11 6.15 3.27
C GLU A 77 9.36 5.25 3.35
N GLY A 78 10.54 5.85 3.17
CA GLY A 78 11.86 5.24 3.32
C GLY A 78 12.99 6.21 2.93
N TYR A 79 14.21 5.93 3.38
CA TYR A 79 15.35 6.81 3.12
C TYR A 79 16.67 6.03 2.93
N TRP A 80 17.58 6.62 2.18
CA TRP A 80 18.93 6.10 1.93
C TRP A 80 19.95 7.16 2.29
N TYR A 81 21.00 6.78 3.00
CA TYR A 81 21.94 7.77 3.50
C TYR A 81 23.41 7.33 3.48
N LEU A 82 24.28 8.34 3.43
CA LEU A 82 25.68 8.25 3.87
C LEU A 82 25.83 9.19 5.05
N ARG A 83 26.42 8.71 6.13
CA ARG A 83 26.58 9.47 7.37
C ARG A 83 28.02 9.46 7.83
N LYS A 84 28.43 10.58 8.42
CA LYS A 84 29.64 10.68 9.23
C LYS A 84 29.32 11.46 10.50
N ASP A 85 29.64 10.85 11.64
CA ASP A 85 29.54 11.46 12.97
C ASP A 85 30.96 11.76 13.48
N GLY A 86 31.12 12.77 14.35
CA GLY A 86 32.35 13.02 15.10
C GLY A 86 32.83 14.49 15.14
N THR A 87 34.05 14.70 15.65
CA THR A 87 34.72 16.01 15.89
C THR A 87 35.19 16.75 14.64
N ALA A 88 34.99 16.15 13.46
CA ALA A 88 35.27 16.75 12.17
C ALA A 88 34.26 16.23 11.13
N ALA A 89 32.99 16.05 11.53
CA ALA A 89 31.99 15.33 10.74
C ALA A 89 31.88 15.84 9.29
N VAL A 90 31.83 17.16 9.10
CA VAL A 90 31.75 17.77 7.76
C VAL A 90 33.04 17.52 6.99
N GLU A 91 34.20 17.86 7.56
CA GLU A 91 35.49 17.72 6.89
C GLU A 91 35.78 16.27 6.49
N ASP A 92 35.61 15.34 7.42
CA ASP A 92 35.80 13.91 7.19
C ASP A 92 34.82 13.37 6.15
N PHE A 93 33.56 13.83 6.18
CA PHE A 93 32.58 13.44 5.17
C PHE A 93 33.09 13.87 3.79
N LEU A 94 33.42 15.15 3.62
CA LEU A 94 33.85 15.73 2.34
C LEU A 94 35.16 15.13 1.82
N LYS A 95 36.09 14.78 2.70
CA LYS A 95 37.35 14.11 2.34
C LYS A 95 37.10 12.71 1.76
N ASN A 96 36.12 11.98 2.29
CA ASN A 96 35.78 10.62 1.87
C ASN A 96 34.73 10.56 0.75
N THR A 97 34.14 11.71 0.39
CA THR A 97 33.08 11.84 -0.62
C THR A 97 33.40 12.96 -1.61
N PRO A 98 34.41 12.77 -2.50
CA PRO A 98 34.83 13.84 -3.40
C PRO A 98 33.70 14.24 -4.36
N ALA A 99 33.66 15.52 -4.75
CA ALA A 99 32.60 16.11 -5.55
C ALA A 99 32.39 15.48 -6.95
N THR A 100 33.34 14.67 -7.41
CA THR A 100 33.27 13.91 -8.67
C THR A 100 32.64 12.53 -8.51
N LYS A 101 32.45 12.06 -7.27
CA LYS A 101 31.88 10.74 -6.98
C LYS A 101 30.37 10.77 -7.13
N LYS A 102 29.85 9.80 -7.88
CA LYS A 102 28.42 9.50 -7.97
C LYS A 102 28.11 8.33 -7.06
N PHE A 103 27.05 8.46 -6.28
CA PHE A 103 26.56 7.42 -5.39
C PHE A 103 25.28 6.86 -5.97
N LYS A 104 25.27 5.56 -6.28
CA LYS A 104 24.06 4.86 -6.69
C LYS A 104 23.20 4.63 -5.46
N VAL A 105 22.02 5.20 -5.42
CA VAL A 105 21.23 5.28 -4.18
C VAL A 105 20.70 3.92 -3.74
N PHE A 106 20.19 3.13 -4.69
CA PHE A 106 19.51 1.86 -4.43
C PHE A 106 20.41 0.63 -4.61
N GLU A 107 21.71 0.81 -4.90
CA GLU A 107 22.64 -0.30 -5.04
C GLU A 107 23.10 -0.80 -3.65
N PRO A 108 23.07 -2.11 -3.37
CA PRO A 108 23.51 -2.65 -2.08
C PRO A 108 24.92 -2.18 -1.70
N GLY A 109 25.06 -1.63 -0.49
CA GLY A 109 26.34 -1.16 0.05
C GLY A 109 26.81 0.21 -0.46
N ALA A 110 26.10 0.84 -1.40
CA ALA A 110 26.44 2.19 -1.88
C ALA A 110 25.92 3.30 -0.96
N MET A 111 24.71 3.13 -0.41
CA MET A 111 24.14 3.95 0.66
C MET A 111 23.45 3.02 1.67
N GLU A 112 23.41 3.39 2.94
CA GLU A 112 22.71 2.65 3.99
C GLU A 112 21.20 2.88 3.84
N LEU A 113 20.42 1.78 3.86
CA LEU A 113 18.96 1.85 3.87
C LEU A 113 18.47 2.08 5.31
N GLY A 114 17.64 3.10 5.50
CA GLY A 114 16.80 3.27 6.68
C GLY A 114 15.32 3.14 6.31
N GLY A 115 14.60 2.26 7.00
CA GLY A 115 13.19 2.02 6.73
C GLY A 115 12.94 1.04 5.57
N ASN A 116 11.89 1.32 4.78
CA ASN A 116 11.41 0.40 3.75
C ASN A 116 12.23 0.51 2.45
N ASN A 117 12.45 -0.62 1.78
CA ASN A 117 13.07 -0.64 0.46
C ASN A 117 12.09 -0.19 -0.65
N LEU A 118 12.62 0.06 -1.84
CA LEU A 118 11.83 0.62 -2.94
C LEU A 118 10.68 -0.29 -3.39
N ASP A 119 10.91 -1.61 -3.44
CA ASP A 119 9.89 -2.58 -3.83
C ASP A 119 8.72 -2.60 -2.83
N TRP A 120 9.03 -2.52 -1.53
CA TRP A 120 8.02 -2.42 -0.49
C TRP A 120 7.22 -1.14 -0.62
N ILE A 121 7.89 0.01 -0.77
CA ILE A 121 7.21 1.30 -0.96
C ILE A 121 6.24 1.24 -2.15
N TYR A 122 6.68 0.72 -3.30
CA TYR A 122 5.84 0.65 -4.50
C TYR A 122 4.64 -0.30 -4.35
N LYS A 123 4.83 -1.44 -3.67
CA LYS A 123 3.73 -2.38 -3.41
C LYS A 123 2.66 -1.79 -2.48
N PHE A 124 3.05 -0.94 -1.53
CA PHE A 124 2.18 -0.40 -0.49
C PHE A 124 1.59 0.98 -0.83
N ALA A 125 2.18 1.69 -1.79
CA ALA A 125 1.71 2.99 -2.28
C ALA A 125 0.54 2.89 -3.27
N ALA A 126 0.36 1.73 -3.93
CA ALA A 126 -0.69 1.55 -4.93
C ALA A 126 -2.09 1.75 -4.34
N GLY A 127 -2.84 2.72 -4.88
CA GLY A 127 -4.24 2.94 -4.55
C GLY A 127 -4.50 3.85 -3.35
N LYS A 128 -3.46 4.41 -2.73
CA LYS A 128 -3.57 5.50 -1.75
C LYS A 128 -3.33 6.84 -2.41
N GLU A 129 -4.29 7.77 -2.31
CA GLU A 129 -4.18 9.12 -2.92
C GLU A 129 -2.92 9.87 -2.43
N GLU A 130 -2.58 9.75 -1.15
CA GLU A 130 -1.39 10.41 -0.59
C GLU A 130 -0.06 9.90 -1.17
N SER A 131 -0.04 8.68 -1.71
CA SER A 131 1.15 8.04 -2.29
C SER A 131 1.08 7.97 -3.82
N LYS A 132 0.11 8.66 -4.45
CA LYS A 132 -0.06 8.70 -5.91
C LYS A 132 1.18 9.24 -6.62
N THR A 133 1.80 10.26 -6.06
CA THR A 133 3.12 10.75 -6.47
C THR A 133 3.99 10.83 -5.23
N LEU A 134 5.12 10.13 -5.26
CA LEU A 134 6.13 10.26 -4.22
C LEU A 134 7.12 11.36 -4.60
N GLN A 135 7.57 12.11 -3.60
CA GLN A 135 8.62 13.09 -3.74
C GLN A 135 9.95 12.47 -3.31
N VAL A 136 10.96 12.51 -4.17
CA VAL A 136 12.33 12.14 -3.81
C VAL A 136 13.06 13.42 -3.43
N LYS A 137 13.42 13.56 -2.16
CA LYS A 137 14.13 14.71 -1.63
C LYS A 137 15.57 14.33 -1.32
N ILE A 138 16.51 14.99 -1.98
CA ILE A 138 17.94 14.75 -1.84
C ILE A 138 18.54 15.91 -1.09
N GLY A 139 19.10 15.64 0.09
CA GLY A 139 19.66 16.65 0.99
C GLY A 139 21.08 16.32 1.42
N LEU A 140 21.90 17.35 1.58
CA LEU A 140 23.17 17.26 2.29
C LEU A 140 23.11 18.19 3.50
N THR A 141 23.10 17.59 4.69
CA THR A 141 22.79 18.30 5.92
C THR A 141 23.84 18.07 6.99
N TYR A 142 23.88 18.97 7.95
CA TYR A 142 24.65 18.88 9.18
C TYR A 142 23.75 19.14 10.39
N ARG A 143 23.98 18.41 11.48
CA ARG A 143 23.43 18.73 12.80
C ARG A 143 24.55 18.75 13.81
N GLU A 144 24.63 19.83 14.59
CA GLU A 144 25.53 19.91 15.75
C GLU A 144 25.01 18.99 16.85
N GLU A 145 25.92 18.28 17.51
CA GLU A 145 25.56 17.49 18.69
C GLU A 145 25.57 18.40 19.92
N ILE A 146 24.44 18.44 20.62
CA ILE A 146 24.20 19.31 21.78
C ILE A 146 24.11 18.50 23.09
N GLY A 147 24.23 17.18 23.01
CA GLY A 147 24.21 16.24 24.13
C GLY A 147 24.31 14.81 23.63
N TYR A 148 24.40 13.82 24.54
CA TYR A 148 24.49 12.41 24.17
C TYR A 148 23.31 12.00 23.27
N GLU A 149 23.59 11.67 22.01
CA GLU A 149 22.59 11.35 20.97
C GLU A 149 21.54 12.45 20.71
N GLN A 150 21.78 13.66 21.22
CA GLN A 150 20.90 14.82 21.05
C GLN A 150 21.52 15.79 20.06
N TYR A 151 20.76 16.10 19.01
CA TYR A 151 21.21 16.95 17.91
C TYR A 151 20.39 18.24 17.85
N GLY A 152 21.08 19.35 17.58
CA GLY A 152 20.47 20.66 17.36
C GLY A 152 19.74 20.77 16.02
N GLN A 153 19.49 22.00 15.62
CA GLN A 153 18.77 22.30 14.37
C GLN A 153 19.54 21.76 13.14
N THR A 154 18.78 21.28 12.15
CA THR A 154 19.37 20.85 10.87
C THR A 154 19.82 22.05 10.05
N ILE A 155 21.07 22.01 9.60
CA ILE A 155 21.68 22.98 8.70
C ILE A 155 21.81 22.33 7.32
N ASN A 156 21.22 22.95 6.30
CA ASN A 156 21.41 22.53 4.91
C ASN A 156 22.77 23.03 4.41
N LEU A 157 23.68 22.10 4.12
CA LEU A 157 24.99 22.41 3.53
C LEU A 157 24.85 22.76 2.05
N LEU A 158 23.82 22.24 1.39
CA LEU A 158 23.39 22.54 0.03
C LEU A 158 21.88 22.64 -0.04
N GLU A 159 21.36 23.41 -1.00
CA GLU A 159 19.93 23.42 -1.28
C GLU A 159 19.47 22.02 -1.70
N PRO A 160 18.34 21.52 -1.15
CA PRO A 160 17.81 20.22 -1.51
C PRO A 160 17.41 20.15 -2.98
N LEU A 161 17.65 18.99 -3.60
CA LEU A 161 17.12 18.67 -4.92
C LEU A 161 15.88 17.80 -4.75
N ILE A 162 14.78 18.19 -5.40
CA ILE A 162 13.49 17.52 -5.28
C ILE A 162 13.10 16.92 -6.64
N LEU A 163 12.67 15.67 -6.68
CA LEU A 163 12.11 15.00 -7.86
C LEU A 163 10.71 14.47 -7.52
N ASN A 164 9.87 14.29 -8.55
CA ASN A 164 8.53 13.71 -8.40
C ASN A 164 8.46 12.36 -9.12
N VAL A 165 7.84 11.38 -8.49
CA VAL A 165 7.74 10.00 -8.99
C VAL A 165 6.27 9.56 -8.96
N PRO A 166 5.55 9.66 -10.09
CA PRO A 166 4.19 9.14 -10.19
C PRO A 166 4.19 7.62 -10.02
N ILE A 167 3.41 7.12 -9.07
CA ILE A 167 3.34 5.69 -8.73
C ILE A 167 2.21 4.99 -9.47
N TRP A 168 1.06 5.65 -9.55
CA TRP A 168 -0.14 5.15 -10.18
C TRP A 168 -0.97 6.31 -10.75
N ASP A 169 -1.83 6.03 -11.73
CA ASP A 169 -2.65 7.04 -12.42
C ASP A 169 -4.16 6.87 -12.17
N ASP A 170 -4.92 7.94 -12.40
CA ASP A 170 -6.35 8.04 -12.08
C ASP A 170 -7.25 7.03 -12.78
N LYS A 171 -6.78 6.40 -13.85
CA LYS A 171 -7.61 5.53 -14.69
C LYS A 171 -7.16 4.08 -14.66
N ASN A 172 -5.88 3.80 -14.44
CA ASN A 172 -5.27 2.49 -14.65
C ASN A 172 -4.50 2.06 -13.40
N LEU A 173 -5.21 1.93 -12.28
CA LEU A 173 -4.60 1.52 -11.02
C LEU A 173 -4.33 0.01 -11.03
N PHE A 174 -3.05 -0.37 -10.97
CA PHE A 174 -2.66 -1.76 -10.75
C PHE A 174 -2.60 -2.07 -9.25
N LEU A 175 -3.29 -3.13 -8.83
CA LEU A 175 -3.38 -3.62 -7.46
C LEU A 175 -2.56 -4.92 -7.35
N PRO A 176 -1.26 -4.85 -6.99
CA PRO A 176 -0.35 -5.99 -7.06
C PRO A 176 -0.77 -7.20 -6.24
N TYR A 177 -1.45 -7.02 -5.10
CA TYR A 177 -1.90 -8.16 -4.28
C TYR A 177 -3.18 -8.82 -4.79
N LEU A 178 -3.84 -8.20 -5.77
CA LEU A 178 -4.93 -8.82 -6.50
C LEU A 178 -4.49 -9.35 -7.85
N ASP A 179 -3.31 -8.98 -8.35
CA ASP A 179 -2.87 -9.22 -9.75
C ASP A 179 -3.85 -8.65 -10.79
N LEU A 180 -4.40 -7.46 -10.51
CA LEU A 180 -5.44 -6.83 -11.32
C LEU A 180 -5.22 -5.36 -11.59
N GLN A 181 -5.81 -4.89 -12.68
CA GLN A 181 -5.96 -3.47 -12.97
C GLN A 181 -7.41 -3.05 -12.81
N VAL A 182 -7.63 -1.89 -12.19
CA VAL A 182 -8.95 -1.29 -11.98
C VAL A 182 -9.04 0.10 -12.59
N ASP A 183 -10.22 0.43 -13.11
CA ASP A 183 -10.56 1.79 -13.51
C ASP A 183 -10.91 2.65 -12.29
N LYS A 184 -9.90 3.35 -11.75
CA LYS A 184 -10.02 4.18 -10.54
C LYS A 184 -10.85 5.45 -10.76
N SER A 185 -11.17 5.83 -12.01
CA SER A 185 -11.81 7.12 -12.34
C SER A 185 -13.17 7.33 -11.66
N ASN A 186 -13.87 6.23 -11.38
CA ASN A 186 -15.17 6.27 -10.72
C ASN A 186 -15.12 5.85 -9.24
N ILE A 187 -13.98 5.45 -8.70
CA ILE A 187 -13.85 5.00 -7.31
C ILE A 187 -13.13 6.10 -6.52
N ALA A 188 -13.90 6.89 -5.78
CA ALA A 188 -13.37 8.06 -5.07
C ALA A 188 -12.50 7.71 -3.84
N CYS A 189 -12.67 6.51 -3.27
CA CYS A 189 -11.96 6.11 -2.07
C CYS A 189 -10.60 5.45 -2.35
N ASP A 190 -9.80 5.38 -1.30
CA ASP A 190 -8.52 4.66 -1.30
C ASP A 190 -8.72 3.14 -1.32
N PHE A 191 -7.77 2.45 -1.95
CA PHE A 191 -7.52 1.03 -1.74
C PHE A 191 -6.42 0.91 -0.67
N ALA A 192 -6.82 0.89 0.60
CA ALA A 192 -5.89 0.76 1.71
C ALA A 192 -5.45 -0.70 1.84
N LEU A 193 -4.15 -0.96 1.88
CA LEU A 193 -3.65 -2.32 2.04
C LEU A 193 -4.13 -2.94 3.36
N LYS A 194 -4.58 -4.18 3.31
CA LYS A 194 -5.01 -4.96 4.46
C LYS A 194 -4.42 -6.37 4.43
N GLN A 195 -3.95 -6.84 5.58
CA GLN A 195 -3.48 -8.22 5.77
C GLN A 195 -4.54 -9.06 6.48
N SER A 196 -4.68 -10.33 6.10
CA SER A 196 -5.31 -11.36 6.92
C SER A 196 -4.28 -12.09 7.77
N GLY A 197 -4.64 -12.45 9.01
CA GLY A 197 -3.74 -13.14 9.92
C GLY A 197 -2.45 -12.37 10.30
N PRO A 198 -1.53 -13.03 11.01
CA PRO A 198 -0.27 -12.43 11.45
C PRO A 198 0.82 -12.52 10.39
N LEU A 199 1.64 -11.47 10.24
CA LEU A 199 2.71 -11.33 9.23
C LEU A 199 3.62 -12.57 9.02
N THR A 200 3.82 -13.37 10.06
CA THR A 200 4.69 -14.54 10.05
C THR A 200 3.99 -15.83 9.59
N SER A 201 2.68 -15.79 9.35
CA SER A 201 1.90 -16.96 8.94
C SER A 201 1.97 -17.19 7.43
N SER A 202 2.16 -18.45 7.03
CA SER A 202 2.02 -18.87 5.63
C SER A 202 0.59 -18.63 5.10
N SER A 203 -0.40 -18.65 5.98
CA SER A 203 -1.82 -18.37 5.68
C SER A 203 -2.15 -16.88 5.55
N THR A 204 -1.19 -15.97 5.70
CA THR A 204 -1.43 -14.55 5.48
C THR A 204 -1.76 -14.26 4.02
N ILE A 205 -2.87 -13.55 3.83
CA ILE A 205 -3.35 -13.08 2.54
C ILE A 205 -3.34 -11.56 2.59
N TRP A 206 -2.75 -10.94 1.58
CA TRP A 206 -2.80 -9.51 1.41
C TRP A 206 -3.92 -9.16 0.44
N GLY A 207 -4.62 -8.08 0.73
CA GLY A 207 -5.67 -7.54 -0.10
C GLY A 207 -5.85 -6.07 0.18
N TYR A 208 -7.02 -5.55 -0.14
CA TYR A 208 -7.32 -4.13 0.04
C TYR A 208 -8.63 -3.96 0.78
N GLU A 209 -8.67 -2.93 1.60
CA GLU A 209 -9.85 -2.41 2.25
C GLU A 209 -10.19 -1.05 1.65
N LEU A 210 -11.49 -0.84 1.43
CA LEU A 210 -12.04 0.39 0.93
C LEU A 210 -13.04 0.93 1.93
N GLN A 211 -13.10 2.24 2.01
CA GLN A 211 -14.09 2.95 2.82
C GLN A 211 -14.92 3.85 1.92
N ASP A 212 -16.24 3.71 1.92
CA ASP A 212 -17.11 4.63 1.18
C ASP A 212 -17.31 5.97 1.92
N ASP A 213 -17.99 6.93 1.28
CA ASP A 213 -18.23 8.28 1.83
C ASP A 213 -19.00 8.27 3.16
N ASN A 214 -19.73 7.19 3.44
CA ASN A 214 -20.48 6.98 4.68
C ASN A 214 -19.67 6.21 5.73
N LYS A 215 -18.38 6.00 5.50
CA LYS A 215 -17.43 5.31 6.38
C LYS A 215 -17.66 3.80 6.52
N TYR A 216 -18.40 3.17 5.60
CA TYR A 216 -18.56 1.72 5.60
C TYR A 216 -17.36 1.03 4.97
N TRP A 217 -17.01 -0.12 5.53
CA TRP A 217 -15.82 -0.87 5.15
C TRP A 217 -16.17 -2.03 4.23
N TYR A 218 -15.37 -2.17 3.18
CA TYR A 218 -15.42 -3.23 2.19
C TYR A 218 -14.02 -3.79 2.03
N SER A 219 -13.93 -5.04 1.61
CA SER A 219 -12.65 -5.70 1.39
C SER A 219 -12.63 -6.42 0.05
N ILE A 220 -11.43 -6.54 -0.51
CA ILE A 220 -11.16 -7.34 -1.69
C ILE A 220 -9.82 -8.07 -1.51
N TYR A 221 -9.82 -9.37 -1.77
CA TYR A 221 -8.64 -10.24 -1.69
C TYR A 221 -8.56 -11.15 -2.90
N ALA A 222 -7.34 -11.58 -3.24
CA ALA A 222 -7.09 -12.69 -4.15
C ALA A 222 -6.51 -13.86 -3.36
N ILE A 223 -7.16 -15.02 -3.47
CA ILE A 223 -6.78 -16.24 -2.76
C ILE A 223 -6.12 -17.18 -3.76
N SER A 224 -4.86 -17.55 -3.49
CA SER A 224 -4.06 -18.39 -4.37
C SER A 224 -4.28 -19.88 -4.09
N SER A 225 -4.53 -20.63 -5.15
CA SER A 225 -4.54 -22.09 -5.15
C SER A 225 -3.16 -22.71 -4.90
N ASP A 226 -2.07 -21.96 -5.06
CA ASP A 226 -0.72 -22.44 -4.69
C ASP A 226 -0.59 -22.59 -3.17
N LYS A 227 -1.29 -21.73 -2.41
CA LYS A 227 -1.39 -21.82 -0.94
C LYS A 227 -2.51 -22.74 -0.48
N HIS A 228 -3.55 -22.87 -1.30
CA HIS A 228 -4.75 -23.66 -1.02
C HIS A 228 -5.05 -24.59 -2.20
N PRO A 229 -4.36 -25.75 -2.32
CA PRO A 229 -4.48 -26.62 -3.49
C PRO A 229 -5.93 -27.00 -3.81
N GLY A 230 -6.32 -26.85 -5.08
CA GLY A 230 -7.68 -27.12 -5.54
C GLY A 230 -8.67 -25.96 -5.37
N MET A 231 -8.28 -24.86 -4.72
CA MET A 231 -9.11 -23.67 -4.57
C MET A 231 -9.49 -23.08 -5.92
N ASN A 232 -10.79 -22.83 -6.08
CA ASN A 232 -11.39 -22.10 -7.20
C ASN A 232 -12.62 -21.32 -6.68
N ALA A 233 -13.29 -20.57 -7.54
CA ALA A 233 -14.45 -19.76 -7.15
C ALA A 233 -15.57 -20.57 -6.47
N LYS A 234 -15.85 -21.79 -6.93
CA LYS A 234 -16.88 -22.66 -6.33
C LYS A 234 -16.42 -23.16 -4.96
N GLU A 235 -15.20 -23.64 -4.86
CA GLU A 235 -14.63 -24.15 -3.61
C GLU A 235 -14.52 -23.07 -2.53
N LEU A 236 -14.15 -21.83 -2.92
CA LEU A 236 -14.07 -20.72 -1.98
C LEU A 236 -15.47 -20.27 -1.50
N ALA A 237 -16.46 -20.30 -2.40
CA ALA A 237 -17.85 -20.04 -2.04
C ALA A 237 -18.39 -21.08 -1.07
N ASP A 238 -18.07 -22.35 -1.32
CA ASP A 238 -18.47 -23.47 -0.44
C ASP A 238 -17.82 -23.36 0.94
N ASP A 239 -16.52 -23.01 0.98
CA ASP A 239 -15.78 -22.74 2.22
C ASP A 239 -16.41 -21.60 3.03
N PHE A 240 -16.66 -20.47 2.37
CA PHE A 240 -17.25 -19.30 3.01
C PHE A 240 -18.60 -19.64 3.64
N ILE A 241 -19.52 -20.26 2.91
CA ILE A 241 -20.90 -20.40 3.37
C ILE A 241 -21.01 -21.40 4.52
N HIS A 242 -20.21 -22.47 4.48
CA HIS A 242 -20.10 -23.43 5.58
C HIS A 242 -19.45 -22.79 6.81
N ALA A 243 -18.38 -22.02 6.63
CA ALA A 243 -17.78 -21.23 7.71
C ALA A 243 -18.79 -20.26 8.32
N ALA A 244 -19.45 -19.44 7.49
CA ALA A 244 -20.44 -18.46 7.93
C ALA A 244 -21.61 -19.11 8.70
N ALA A 245 -22.14 -20.24 8.23
CA ALA A 245 -23.18 -20.99 8.93
C ALA A 245 -22.70 -21.57 10.27
N TYR A 246 -21.48 -22.11 10.30
CA TYR A 246 -20.84 -22.60 11.52
C TYR A 246 -20.70 -21.51 12.58
N TYR A 247 -20.18 -20.35 12.16
CA TYR A 247 -20.01 -19.20 13.04
C TYR A 247 -21.35 -18.60 13.48
N ALA A 248 -22.32 -18.44 12.57
CA ALA A 248 -23.67 -17.96 12.89
C ALA A 248 -24.36 -18.85 13.93
N SER A 249 -24.14 -20.16 13.88
CA SER A 249 -24.76 -21.14 14.77
C SER A 249 -24.09 -21.26 16.12
N GLN A 250 -22.84 -20.82 16.27
CA GLN A 250 -22.15 -20.80 17.57
C GLN A 250 -22.05 -22.19 18.20
N ASP A 251 -21.84 -23.19 17.34
CA ASP A 251 -21.86 -24.59 17.70
C ASP A 251 -20.55 -25.20 17.21
N TYR A 252 -19.50 -24.92 17.99
CA TYR A 252 -18.11 -25.18 17.64
C TYR A 252 -17.69 -26.66 17.79
N VAL A 253 -18.67 -27.55 17.83
CA VAL A 253 -18.49 -28.99 18.06
C VAL A 253 -19.15 -29.77 16.92
N THR A 254 -20.24 -29.24 16.37
CA THR A 254 -20.97 -29.86 15.28
C THR A 254 -20.25 -29.67 13.94
N LYS A 255 -20.03 -30.79 13.23
CA LYS A 255 -19.46 -30.80 11.87
C LYS A 255 -20.56 -30.95 10.80
N PHE A 256 -20.29 -30.40 9.63
CA PHE A 256 -21.07 -30.70 8.41
C PHE A 256 -20.68 -32.09 7.89
N SER A 257 -21.65 -32.83 7.34
CA SER A 257 -21.39 -34.15 6.74
C SER A 257 -20.86 -34.07 5.31
N ASN A 258 -21.10 -32.94 4.64
CA ASN A 258 -20.79 -32.69 3.23
C ASN A 258 -19.60 -31.73 3.03
N TYR A 259 -19.04 -31.16 4.10
CA TYR A 259 -17.95 -30.19 3.99
C TYR A 259 -16.98 -30.30 5.18
N ASP A 260 -15.68 -30.13 4.90
CA ASP A 260 -14.62 -30.08 5.90
C ASP A 260 -14.16 -28.64 6.13
N LEU A 261 -14.51 -28.07 7.29
CA LEU A 261 -14.16 -26.69 7.68
C LEU A 261 -12.65 -26.47 7.86
N GLU A 262 -11.86 -27.54 8.00
CA GLU A 262 -10.40 -27.46 8.14
C GLU A 262 -9.68 -27.54 6.79
N LYS A 263 -10.40 -27.73 5.68
CA LYS A 263 -9.82 -27.92 4.35
C LYS A 263 -8.89 -26.79 3.91
N TYR A 264 -9.31 -25.53 4.11
CA TYR A 264 -8.55 -24.36 3.66
C TYR A 264 -8.17 -23.39 4.79
N THR A 265 -8.89 -23.39 5.91
CA THR A 265 -8.62 -22.53 7.09
C THR A 265 -8.46 -21.03 6.75
N ILE A 266 -9.31 -20.52 5.86
CA ILE A 266 -9.28 -19.10 5.46
C ILE A 266 -9.66 -18.21 6.65
N ASP A 267 -8.88 -17.15 6.89
CA ASP A 267 -9.14 -16.18 7.96
C ASP A 267 -10.28 -15.21 7.59
N TRP A 268 -11.50 -15.75 7.57
CA TRP A 268 -12.71 -14.98 7.28
C TRP A 268 -12.95 -13.86 8.30
N ARG A 269 -12.41 -13.94 9.52
CA ARG A 269 -12.52 -12.85 10.52
C ARG A 269 -11.94 -11.57 9.97
N THR A 270 -10.74 -11.66 9.42
CA THR A 270 -10.01 -10.48 8.98
C THR A 270 -10.46 -10.05 7.59
N ILE A 271 -10.84 -11.02 6.75
CA ILE A 271 -11.35 -10.73 5.41
C ILE A 271 -12.65 -9.92 5.49
N ASN A 272 -13.62 -10.32 6.31
CA ASN A 272 -14.96 -9.72 6.28
C ASN A 272 -15.63 -9.53 7.65
N GLY A 273 -14.91 -9.73 8.76
CA GLY A 273 -15.41 -9.45 10.10
C GLY A 273 -16.29 -10.54 10.69
N LEU A 274 -16.46 -11.69 10.04
CA LEU A 274 -17.41 -12.75 10.42
C LEU A 274 -17.20 -13.41 11.79
N LEU A 275 -16.03 -13.26 12.41
CA LEU A 275 -15.65 -14.05 13.60
C LEU A 275 -15.55 -13.26 14.90
N THR A 276 -15.95 -11.98 14.94
CA THR A 276 -16.02 -11.29 16.25
C THR A 276 -17.33 -11.64 16.95
N GLU A 277 -17.26 -11.91 18.26
CA GLU A 277 -18.28 -12.61 19.06
C GLU A 277 -19.68 -11.96 19.08
N ARG A 278 -19.89 -10.83 18.37
CA ARG A 278 -21.15 -10.08 18.31
C ARG A 278 -21.62 -9.72 16.90
N ARG A 279 -20.92 -10.10 15.83
CA ARG A 279 -21.23 -9.68 14.44
C ARG A 279 -21.20 -10.91 13.51
N ARG A 280 -22.37 -11.32 13.01
CA ARG A 280 -22.62 -12.62 12.35
C ARG A 280 -23.67 -12.44 11.24
N ILE A 281 -24.01 -13.53 10.55
CA ILE A 281 -25.12 -13.60 9.60
C ILE A 281 -26.22 -14.49 10.17
N PRO A 282 -27.22 -13.94 10.90
CA PRO A 282 -28.19 -14.73 11.68
C PRO A 282 -29.04 -15.70 10.85
N SER A 283 -29.35 -15.34 9.60
CA SER A 283 -30.12 -16.16 8.66
C SER A 283 -29.45 -17.50 8.32
N LEU A 284 -28.13 -17.60 8.50
CA LEU A 284 -27.36 -18.85 8.34
C LEU A 284 -27.26 -19.69 9.62
N SER A 285 -27.95 -19.30 10.70
CA SER A 285 -27.90 -20.05 11.95
C SER A 285 -28.83 -21.27 11.90
N TRP A 286 -28.30 -22.49 12.00
CA TRP A 286 -29.14 -23.69 12.11
C TRP A 286 -29.89 -23.81 13.42
N LYS A 287 -29.55 -22.98 14.41
CA LYS A 287 -30.35 -22.81 15.62
C LYS A 287 -31.65 -22.04 15.31
N THR A 288 -31.68 -21.21 14.27
CA THR A 288 -32.89 -20.52 13.78
C THR A 288 -33.61 -21.37 12.73
N ASN A 289 -32.86 -21.89 11.75
CA ASN A 289 -33.40 -22.69 10.65
C ASN A 289 -32.66 -24.03 10.56
N ARG A 290 -33.25 -25.10 11.09
CA ARG A 290 -32.63 -26.43 11.15
C ARG A 290 -32.27 -27.02 9.78
N GLU A 291 -32.88 -26.55 8.70
CA GLU A 291 -32.60 -27.02 7.33
C GLU A 291 -31.20 -26.63 6.85
N ILE A 292 -30.63 -25.52 7.35
CA ILE A 292 -29.26 -25.07 7.03
C ILE A 292 -28.22 -26.18 7.25
N LYS A 293 -28.42 -27.05 8.25
CA LYS A 293 -27.47 -28.13 8.54
C LYS A 293 -27.52 -29.29 7.54
N LYS A 294 -28.62 -29.43 6.79
CA LYS A 294 -28.90 -30.59 5.93
C LYS A 294 -28.93 -30.25 4.44
N MET A 295 -29.16 -28.99 4.09
CA MET A 295 -29.21 -28.55 2.71
C MET A 295 -27.81 -28.41 2.11
N ASP A 296 -27.74 -28.47 0.78
CA ASP A 296 -26.57 -28.00 0.05
C ASP A 296 -26.50 -26.46 0.16
N LEU A 297 -25.58 -25.95 0.96
CA LEU A 297 -25.46 -24.50 1.20
C LEU A 297 -25.08 -23.72 -0.06
N MET A 298 -24.53 -24.36 -1.09
CA MET A 298 -24.23 -23.70 -2.35
C MET A 298 -25.50 -23.23 -3.07
N THR A 299 -26.68 -23.79 -2.76
CA THR A 299 -27.95 -23.31 -3.34
C THR A 299 -28.37 -21.94 -2.81
N LEU A 300 -27.72 -21.43 -1.75
CA LEU A 300 -27.96 -20.09 -1.22
C LEU A 300 -27.29 -18.99 -2.07
N TYR A 301 -26.33 -19.38 -2.92
CA TYR A 301 -25.67 -18.45 -3.83
C TYR A 301 -26.48 -18.20 -5.09
N GLN A 302 -26.43 -16.96 -5.57
CA GLN A 302 -26.82 -16.61 -6.93
C GLN A 302 -25.58 -16.67 -7.84
N PRO A 303 -25.59 -17.50 -8.91
CA PRO A 303 -24.58 -17.43 -9.97
C PRO A 303 -24.66 -16.09 -10.69
N ILE A 304 -23.51 -15.50 -11.00
CA ILE A 304 -23.42 -14.18 -11.62
C ILE A 304 -22.34 -14.14 -12.69
N ASN A 305 -22.51 -13.21 -13.62
CA ASN A 305 -21.50 -12.83 -14.60
C ASN A 305 -21.50 -11.30 -14.69
N ILE A 306 -20.41 -10.67 -14.22
CA ILE A 306 -20.25 -9.22 -14.24
C ILE A 306 -19.04 -8.91 -15.11
N ASN A 307 -19.26 -8.19 -16.20
CA ASN A 307 -18.20 -7.82 -17.14
C ASN A 307 -17.39 -9.04 -17.62
N GLY A 308 -18.05 -10.17 -17.91
CA GLY A 308 -17.40 -11.40 -18.35
C GLY A 308 -16.78 -12.26 -17.24
N ILE A 309 -16.75 -11.77 -16.00
CA ILE A 309 -16.20 -12.47 -14.84
C ILE A 309 -17.30 -13.30 -14.18
N LYS A 310 -17.13 -14.62 -14.15
CA LYS A 310 -18.09 -15.57 -13.58
C LYS A 310 -17.83 -15.79 -12.09
N GLY A 311 -18.89 -16.02 -11.34
CA GLY A 311 -18.79 -16.27 -9.91
C GLY A 311 -20.13 -16.44 -9.22
N TYR A 312 -20.12 -16.18 -7.92
CA TYR A 312 -21.22 -16.36 -7.00
C TYR A 312 -21.39 -15.12 -6.13
N THR A 313 -22.64 -14.77 -5.82
CA THR A 313 -22.94 -13.76 -4.79
C THR A 313 -23.92 -14.29 -3.76
N PHE A 314 -23.66 -13.96 -2.51
CA PHE A 314 -24.56 -14.22 -1.40
C PHE A 314 -24.87 -12.90 -0.71
N LYS A 315 -26.13 -12.74 -0.34
CA LYS A 315 -26.65 -11.57 0.34
C LYS A 315 -27.43 -12.03 1.55
N ALA A 316 -27.20 -11.38 2.67
CA ALA A 316 -28.04 -11.50 3.84
C ALA A 316 -28.53 -10.11 4.21
N ASP A 317 -29.82 -10.00 4.50
CA ASP A 317 -30.39 -8.83 5.13
C ASP A 317 -30.52 -9.05 6.64
N GLU A 318 -30.83 -7.99 7.36
CA GLU A 318 -31.07 -8.01 8.78
C GLU A 318 -32.29 -8.91 9.10
N GLU A 319 -32.05 -9.97 9.87
CA GLU A 319 -33.12 -10.71 10.53
C GLU A 319 -32.95 -10.54 12.04
N SER A 320 -33.99 -9.99 12.68
CA SER A 320 -34.06 -9.93 14.13
C SER A 320 -34.19 -11.35 14.67
N ARG A 321 -33.35 -11.68 15.65
CA ARG A 321 -33.51 -12.91 16.43
C ARG A 321 -34.27 -12.57 17.70
N THR A 322 -35.43 -13.17 17.87
CA THR A 322 -36.10 -13.22 19.17
C THR A 322 -35.34 -14.21 20.07
N ASP A 323 -34.67 -13.68 21.09
CA ASP A 323 -34.04 -14.33 22.25
C ASP A 323 -32.67 -15.04 22.11
N ARG A 324 -31.65 -14.46 22.77
CA ARG A 324 -31.32 -14.76 24.19
C ARG A 324 -30.23 -13.79 24.70
N GLY A 325 -30.68 -12.78 25.45
CA GLY A 325 -29.86 -11.87 26.26
C GLY A 325 -29.50 -10.54 25.59
N ASP A 326 -29.42 -9.48 26.38
CA ASP A 326 -29.11 -8.07 26.02
C ASP A 326 -27.71 -7.84 25.39
N LYS A 327 -27.07 -8.89 24.86
CA LYS A 327 -25.69 -8.91 24.36
C LYS A 327 -25.58 -8.90 22.83
N TRP A 328 -26.71 -8.84 22.12
CA TRP A 328 -26.75 -8.94 20.67
C TRP A 328 -27.23 -7.64 20.03
N LYS A 329 -26.47 -7.14 19.05
CA LYS A 329 -26.85 -6.00 18.22
C LYS A 329 -27.38 -6.51 16.89
N ASP A 330 -28.32 -5.80 16.30
CA ASP A 330 -28.88 -6.07 14.98
C ASP A 330 -27.79 -5.99 13.90
N ASN A 331 -27.10 -7.11 13.68
CA ASN A 331 -26.01 -7.22 12.71
C ASN A 331 -26.31 -8.43 11.83
N GLY A 332 -26.37 -8.23 10.52
CA GLY A 332 -26.75 -9.30 9.58
C GLY A 332 -26.68 -8.91 8.10
N LYS A 333 -26.68 -7.60 7.81
CA LYS A 333 -26.53 -7.12 6.44
C LYS A 333 -25.15 -7.42 5.91
N PHE A 334 -25.11 -8.19 4.84
CA PHE A 334 -23.88 -8.70 4.30
C PHE A 334 -24.01 -8.96 2.81
N VAL A 335 -22.96 -8.59 2.07
CA VAL A 335 -22.84 -8.93 0.66
C VAL A 335 -21.44 -9.47 0.42
N ILE A 336 -21.38 -10.62 -0.25
CA ILE A 336 -20.13 -11.19 -0.75
C ILE A 336 -20.26 -11.54 -2.22
N TYR A 337 -19.14 -11.40 -2.90
CA TYR A 337 -18.89 -11.79 -4.26
C TYR A 337 -17.64 -12.65 -4.29
N ILE A 338 -17.72 -13.82 -4.92
CA ILE A 338 -16.58 -14.71 -5.13
C ILE A 338 -16.51 -15.02 -6.61
N PHE A 339 -15.39 -14.68 -7.24
CA PHE A 339 -15.22 -14.72 -8.69
C PHE A 339 -13.99 -15.53 -9.10
N GLU A 340 -14.08 -16.11 -10.30
CA GLU A 340 -12.91 -16.48 -11.07
C GLU A 340 -12.06 -15.22 -11.33
N HIS A 341 -10.74 -15.33 -11.24
CA HIS A 341 -9.89 -14.22 -11.61
C HIS A 341 -9.86 -14.08 -13.15
N PRO A 342 -10.02 -12.86 -13.71
CA PRO A 342 -10.18 -12.66 -15.15
C PRO A 342 -8.97 -13.10 -15.98
N SER A 343 -7.77 -13.03 -15.42
CA SER A 343 -6.51 -13.28 -16.14
C SER A 343 -5.59 -14.33 -15.52
N ASN A 344 -5.87 -14.81 -14.30
CA ASN A 344 -4.93 -15.65 -13.54
C ASN A 344 -5.70 -16.82 -12.89
N PRO A 345 -5.74 -18.00 -13.54
CA PRO A 345 -6.55 -19.12 -13.07
C PRO A 345 -6.14 -19.67 -11.69
N ASN A 346 -4.93 -19.34 -11.21
CA ASN A 346 -4.48 -19.77 -9.89
C ASN A 346 -5.06 -18.89 -8.76
N LEU A 347 -5.65 -17.75 -9.09
CA LEU A 347 -6.25 -16.82 -8.14
C LEU A 347 -7.77 -16.90 -8.17
N THR A 348 -8.38 -16.77 -7.01
CA THR A 348 -9.82 -16.57 -6.85
C THR A 348 -10.06 -15.26 -6.12
N LEU A 349 -10.93 -14.41 -6.65
CA LEU A 349 -11.21 -13.10 -6.06
C LEU A 349 -12.38 -13.21 -5.09
N VAL A 350 -12.26 -12.55 -3.94
CA VAL A 350 -13.37 -12.33 -3.02
C VAL A 350 -13.50 -10.84 -2.72
N ALA A 351 -14.70 -10.30 -2.91
CA ALA A 351 -15.04 -8.94 -2.54
C ALA A 351 -16.26 -8.95 -1.63
N SER A 352 -16.17 -8.32 -0.46
CA SER A 352 -17.22 -8.42 0.55
C SER A 352 -17.37 -7.16 1.38
N THR A 353 -18.54 -6.98 1.97
CA THR A 353 -18.74 -6.01 3.06
C THR A 353 -18.10 -6.52 4.34
N SER A 354 -17.78 -5.61 5.25
CA SER A 354 -17.56 -6.00 6.64
C SER A 354 -18.91 -6.20 7.35
N VAL A 355 -19.02 -7.23 8.19
CA VAL A 355 -20.19 -7.44 9.08
C VAL A 355 -20.28 -6.36 10.18
N TYR A 356 -19.39 -5.36 10.16
CA TYR A 356 -19.39 -4.20 11.05
C TYR A 356 -20.30 -3.03 10.61
N ASN A 357 -21.01 -3.19 9.49
CA ASN A 357 -21.77 -2.11 8.84
C ASN A 357 -23.22 -2.04 9.36
N ASP A 358 -23.39 -1.48 10.56
CA ASP A 358 -24.66 -1.47 11.31
C ASP A 358 -25.76 -0.54 10.71
N SER A 359 -25.54 0.16 9.58
CA SER A 359 -26.43 1.27 9.16
C SER A 359 -26.69 1.46 7.65
N LYS A 360 -26.32 0.51 6.78
CA LYS A 360 -26.66 0.54 5.33
C LYS A 360 -27.69 -0.53 4.98
N ASN A 361 -28.53 -0.32 3.96
CA ASN A 361 -29.30 -1.43 3.36
C ASN A 361 -28.39 -2.29 2.46
N VAL A 362 -28.81 -3.52 2.19
CA VAL A 362 -28.04 -4.51 1.40
C VAL A 362 -27.84 -4.03 -0.04
N GLU A 363 -28.79 -3.28 -0.59
CA GLU A 363 -28.79 -2.78 -1.96
C GLU A 363 -27.68 -1.76 -2.21
N GLU A 364 -27.45 -0.84 -1.27
CA GLU A 364 -26.37 0.14 -1.35
C GLU A 364 -24.99 -0.51 -1.23
N MET A 365 -24.86 -1.52 -0.37
CA MET A 365 -23.65 -2.33 -0.25
C MET A 365 -23.36 -3.10 -1.55
N ASP A 366 -24.41 -3.72 -2.11
CA ASP A 366 -24.37 -4.44 -3.37
C ASP A 366 -23.95 -3.54 -4.54
N ALA A 367 -24.55 -2.36 -4.63
CA ALA A 367 -24.27 -1.37 -5.67
C ALA A 367 -22.81 -0.92 -5.62
N PHE A 368 -22.26 -0.67 -4.41
CA PHE A 368 -20.87 -0.27 -4.24
C PHE A 368 -19.90 -1.38 -4.64
N LEU A 369 -20.10 -2.62 -4.19
CA LEU A 369 -19.26 -3.75 -4.60
C LEU A 369 -19.33 -3.98 -6.12
N LYS A 370 -20.53 -3.95 -6.71
CA LYS A 370 -20.71 -4.04 -8.17
C LYS A 370 -19.95 -2.94 -8.92
N LYS A 371 -19.91 -1.72 -8.37
CA LYS A 371 -19.15 -0.61 -8.95
C LYS A 371 -17.65 -0.91 -8.98
N ILE A 372 -17.11 -1.48 -7.90
CA ILE A 372 -15.70 -1.92 -7.86
C ILE A 372 -15.47 -3.06 -8.87
N ILE A 373 -16.32 -4.09 -8.88
CA ILE A 373 -16.15 -5.25 -9.76
C ILE A 373 -16.21 -4.84 -11.24
N LYS A 374 -17.13 -3.94 -11.60
CA LYS A 374 -17.24 -3.39 -12.97
C LYS A 374 -16.04 -2.55 -13.38
N SER A 375 -15.24 -2.07 -12.43
CA SER A 375 -14.01 -1.34 -12.73
C SER A 375 -12.83 -2.24 -13.07
N ILE A 376 -12.92 -3.55 -12.76
CA ILE A 376 -11.86 -4.51 -13.07
C ILE A 376 -11.72 -4.63 -14.59
N LYS A 377 -10.49 -4.43 -15.07
CA LYS A 377 -10.13 -4.57 -16.48
C LYS A 377 -9.78 -6.02 -16.79
N GLN A 378 -10.20 -6.47 -17.97
CA GLN A 378 -9.88 -7.79 -18.50
C GLN A 378 -8.60 -7.74 -19.35
#